data_AF-A0A2P2KQ55-F1
#
_entry.id   AF-A0A2P2KQ55-F1
#
_cell.length_a   1.000
_cell.length_b   1.000
_cell.length_c   1.000
_cell.angle_alpha   90.00
_cell.angle_beta   90.00
_cell.angle_gamma   90.00
#
_symmetry.space_group_name_H-M   'P 1'
#
loop_
_entity.id
_entity.type
_entity.pdbx_description
1 polymer ?
#
loop_
_entity_poly.entity_id
_entity_poly.type
_entity_poly.pdbx_seq_one_letter_code
_entity_poly.pdbx_strand_id
1 'polypeptide(L)'
;MEHSKRKIDEAQIVIQSEREETIANAERSAKAERAISLCNDRVEKLEAQIKQESTSRAEIAKCLDAEKEQIEEIVGDIKEIKNRLSSLVELQSELSNKLRISTMTRSHMEAQLEKAVAARAQIVREIEVLRHQRDVFQRRIEFCREKDAIGKAKRLTELCCSCREYNAEDIRLATDDFSESLRLKSGGNWTNVYRGRINGTTVAIKMLQDENALSREDFLAKVKIINSIRHPHLVAMLGFCSELKSIVFEYMHNGSLRDIFSSQRSHKRRNLGLGWYDRIRIAHEVGSGLGFLHSAKPRPVALGRLTASNILLDGNLVAKISGHRFTSNYDEEDVQHNIRDFGVILGHLLNGRNWAGPNEEVIRMDPAALVQILDERAGEGKLELAEELAGIAVGCVSVKREPSTYGTMAEVMKKLGELRRKADELAARGGCEVLVDEHIVDKEDSSEVPSFFLCPIVQEVMRDPHVAADGFSYELEAIGEWLRTGRNRSPVTNLRLKHKFLTPNYALRSLIEDWHDQRLRDGTEQNTKKEEEPSVKSSTGVAYSFFHGIRKHF
;
A
#
# COMPACT_ATOMS: atom_id res chain seq x y z
N MET A 1 156.41 -80.40 77.47
CA MET A 1 155.12 -81.02 77.07
C MET A 1 153.90 -80.23 77.55
N GLU A 2 153.91 -79.63 78.75
CA GLU A 2 152.76 -78.87 79.31
C GLU A 2 152.44 -77.53 78.60
N HIS A 3 153.46 -76.80 78.16
CA HIS A 3 153.31 -75.55 77.40
C HIS A 3 152.60 -75.77 76.06
N SER A 4 152.88 -76.89 75.41
CA SER A 4 152.25 -77.24 74.13
C SER A 4 150.78 -77.60 74.30
N LYS A 5 150.39 -78.20 75.44
CA LYS A 5 148.98 -78.55 75.72
C LYS A 5 148.12 -77.31 75.98
N ARG A 6 148.59 -76.36 76.80
CA ARG A 6 147.86 -75.09 77.04
C ARG A 6 147.69 -74.26 75.78
N LYS A 7 148.72 -74.20 74.92
CA LYS A 7 148.63 -73.51 73.63
C LYS A 7 147.64 -74.18 72.67
N ILE A 8 147.50 -75.51 72.73
CA ILE A 8 146.51 -76.24 71.95
C ILE A 8 145.10 -75.97 72.49
N ASP A 9 144.90 -75.96 73.81
CA ASP A 9 143.61 -75.68 74.44
C ASP A 9 143.16 -74.22 74.21
N GLU A 10 144.08 -73.24 74.34
CA GLU A 10 143.83 -71.83 74.01
C GLU A 10 143.49 -71.65 72.53
N ALA A 11 144.23 -72.30 71.63
CA ALA A 11 143.92 -72.28 70.20
C ALA A 11 142.56 -72.92 69.91
N GLN A 12 142.18 -74.00 70.59
CA GLN A 12 140.88 -74.65 70.45
C GLN A 12 139.72 -73.76 70.93
N ILE A 13 139.90 -73.00 72.02
CA ILE A 13 138.89 -72.04 72.51
C ILE A 13 138.71 -70.88 71.53
N VAL A 14 139.81 -70.33 71.00
CA VAL A 14 139.75 -69.25 69.99
C VAL A 14 139.10 -69.76 68.70
N ILE A 15 139.47 -70.95 68.22
CA ILE A 15 138.87 -71.57 67.04
C ILE A 15 137.38 -71.85 67.27
N GLN A 16 136.98 -72.28 68.48
CA GLN A 16 135.57 -72.52 68.81
C GLN A 16 134.77 -71.22 68.88
N SER A 17 135.33 -70.16 69.49
CA SER A 17 134.72 -68.83 69.54
C SER A 17 134.60 -68.21 68.15
N GLU A 18 135.63 -68.30 67.31
CA GLU A 18 135.58 -67.85 65.91
C GLU A 18 134.59 -68.67 65.08
N ARG A 19 134.45 -69.98 65.35
CA ARG A 19 133.40 -70.81 64.73
C ARG A 19 132.01 -70.38 65.15
N GLU A 20 131.77 -70.12 66.43
CA GLU A 20 130.48 -69.65 66.92
C GLU A 20 130.14 -68.25 66.40
N GLU A 21 131.12 -67.36 66.32
CA GLU A 21 130.95 -66.03 65.75
C GLU A 21 130.69 -66.07 64.24
N THR A 22 131.40 -66.92 63.50
CA THR A 22 131.15 -67.11 62.05
C THR A 22 129.78 -67.73 61.80
N ILE A 23 129.32 -68.66 62.64
CA ILE A 23 127.95 -69.21 62.58
C ILE A 23 126.92 -68.10 62.91
N ALA A 24 127.11 -67.33 63.98
CA ALA A 24 126.21 -66.25 64.36
C ALA A 24 126.18 -65.11 63.32
N ASN A 25 127.32 -64.82 62.68
CA ASN A 25 127.43 -63.86 61.59
C ASN A 25 126.75 -64.38 60.32
N ALA A 26 126.90 -65.67 59.99
CA ALA A 26 126.18 -66.31 58.91
C ALA A 26 124.66 -66.32 59.16
N GLU A 27 124.20 -66.55 60.40
CA GLU A 27 122.79 -66.46 60.76
C GLU A 27 122.24 -65.03 60.66
N ARG A 28 123.02 -64.02 61.10
CA ARG A 28 122.67 -62.60 60.93
C ARG A 28 122.61 -62.23 59.46
N SER A 29 123.57 -62.67 58.64
CA SER A 29 123.56 -62.49 57.18
C SER A 29 122.33 -63.14 56.57
N ALA A 30 122.02 -64.40 56.91
CA ALA A 30 120.85 -65.11 56.39
C ALA A 30 119.52 -64.49 56.83
N LYS A 31 119.44 -63.88 58.02
CA LYS A 31 118.24 -63.12 58.45
C LYS A 31 118.12 -61.80 57.69
N ALA A 32 119.22 -61.08 57.49
CA ALA A 32 119.24 -59.85 56.70
C ALA A 32 118.89 -60.13 55.22
N GLU A 33 119.45 -61.18 54.63
CA GLU A 33 119.13 -61.65 53.27
C GLU A 33 117.65 -62.02 53.12
N ARG A 34 117.08 -62.75 54.10
CA ARG A 34 115.63 -63.04 54.11
C ARG A 34 114.77 -61.78 54.23
N ALA A 35 115.16 -60.83 55.07
CA ALA A 35 114.44 -59.57 55.21
C ALA A 35 114.52 -58.73 53.92
N ILE A 36 115.68 -58.69 53.26
CA ILE A 36 115.87 -58.04 51.96
C ILE A 36 114.99 -58.72 50.91
N SER A 37 114.97 -60.05 50.85
CA SER A 37 114.10 -60.80 49.93
C SER A 37 112.62 -60.43 50.13
N LEU A 38 112.14 -60.42 51.38
CA LEU A 38 110.75 -60.07 51.69
C LEU A 38 110.41 -58.62 51.33
N CYS A 39 111.34 -57.69 51.58
CA CYS A 39 111.19 -56.29 51.16
C CYS A 39 111.14 -56.17 49.63
N ASN A 40 112.00 -56.88 48.91
CA ASN A 40 112.02 -56.89 47.45
C ASN A 40 110.71 -57.46 46.89
N ASP A 41 110.23 -58.60 47.41
CA ASP A 41 108.94 -59.19 47.00
C ASP A 41 107.77 -58.20 47.23
N ARG A 42 107.82 -57.43 48.33
CA ARG A 42 106.80 -56.42 48.63
C ARG A 42 106.88 -55.23 47.68
N VAL A 43 108.09 -54.77 47.33
CA VAL A 43 108.31 -53.70 46.36
C VAL A 43 107.80 -54.14 44.99
N GLU A 44 108.18 -55.32 44.50
CA GLU A 44 107.70 -55.86 43.22
C GLU A 44 106.17 -55.94 43.17
N LYS A 45 105.53 -56.40 44.27
CA LYS A 45 104.07 -56.43 44.37
C LYS A 45 103.43 -55.04 44.31
N LEU A 46 104.01 -54.05 44.99
CA LEU A 46 103.50 -52.67 44.97
C LEU A 46 103.75 -52.01 43.60
N GLU A 47 104.89 -52.24 42.96
CA GLU A 47 105.18 -51.77 41.61
C GLU A 47 104.22 -52.36 40.58
N ALA A 48 103.89 -53.66 40.70
CA ALA A 48 102.88 -54.29 39.87
C ALA A 48 101.49 -53.67 40.09
N GLN A 49 101.12 -53.35 41.33
CA GLN A 49 99.87 -52.66 41.66
C GLN A 49 99.82 -51.23 41.08
N ILE A 50 100.89 -50.45 41.24
CA ILE A 50 100.99 -49.10 40.66
C ILE A 50 100.88 -49.16 39.14
N LYS A 51 101.54 -50.13 38.51
CA LYS A 51 101.46 -50.33 37.07
C LYS A 51 100.02 -50.67 36.65
N GLN A 52 99.36 -51.59 37.34
CA GLN A 52 97.97 -51.95 37.07
C GLN A 52 97.02 -50.75 37.25
N GLU A 53 97.16 -49.99 38.33
CA GLU A 53 96.36 -48.78 38.58
C GLU A 53 96.62 -47.71 37.51
N SER A 54 97.88 -47.53 37.08
CA SER A 54 98.22 -46.61 36.00
C SER A 54 97.57 -47.00 34.67
N THR A 55 97.49 -48.31 34.36
CA THR A 55 96.81 -48.81 33.17
C THR A 55 95.30 -48.63 33.27
N SER A 56 94.68 -48.98 34.41
CA SER A 56 93.24 -48.79 34.61
C SER A 56 92.85 -47.30 34.57
N ARG A 57 93.67 -46.41 35.14
CA ARG A 57 93.44 -44.96 35.07
C ARG A 57 93.55 -44.44 33.64
N ALA A 58 94.50 -44.93 32.85
CA ALA A 58 94.63 -44.57 31.44
C ALA A 58 93.42 -45.05 30.62
N GLU A 59 92.90 -46.25 30.89
CA GLU A 59 91.67 -46.78 30.27
C GLU A 59 90.44 -45.94 30.63
N ILE A 60 90.27 -45.58 31.92
CA ILE A 60 89.17 -44.71 32.36
C ILE A 60 89.28 -43.32 31.73
N ALA A 61 90.49 -42.73 31.67
CA ALA A 61 90.70 -41.43 31.03
C ALA A 61 90.31 -41.47 29.54
N LYS A 62 90.70 -42.54 28.83
CA LYS A 62 90.31 -42.75 27.44
C LYS A 62 88.79 -42.90 27.28
N CYS A 63 88.12 -43.63 28.18
CA CYS A 63 86.66 -43.75 28.17
C CYS A 63 85.98 -42.40 28.44
N LEU A 64 86.48 -41.64 29.41
CA LEU A 64 85.96 -40.32 29.75
C LEU A 64 86.09 -39.35 28.57
N ASP A 65 87.23 -39.36 27.87
CA ASP A 65 87.43 -38.49 26.71
C ASP A 65 86.51 -38.89 25.54
N ALA A 66 86.29 -40.19 25.31
CA ALA A 66 85.31 -40.66 24.34
C ALA A 66 83.86 -40.26 24.70
N GLU A 67 83.48 -40.32 25.98
CA GLU A 67 82.16 -39.86 26.45
C GLU A 67 82.00 -38.33 26.31
N LYS A 68 83.06 -37.55 26.56
CA LYS A 68 83.04 -36.09 26.32
C LYS A 68 82.83 -35.77 24.86
N GLU A 69 83.52 -36.45 23.95
CA GLU A 69 83.34 -36.28 22.51
C GLU A 69 81.89 -36.55 22.09
N GLN A 70 81.27 -37.61 22.61
CA GLN A 70 79.85 -37.91 22.37
C GLN A 70 78.90 -36.83 22.92
N ILE A 71 79.19 -36.30 24.12
CA ILE A 71 78.39 -35.22 24.70
C ILE A 71 78.51 -33.95 23.84
N GLU A 72 79.71 -33.62 23.37
CA GLU A 72 79.93 -32.46 22.50
C GLU A 72 79.17 -32.60 21.17
N GLU A 73 79.13 -33.80 20.59
CA GLU A 73 78.33 -34.12 19.40
C GLU A 73 76.82 -33.89 19.67
N ILE A 74 76.28 -34.48 20.75
CA ILE A 74 74.86 -34.33 21.12
C ILE A 74 74.51 -32.86 21.40
N VAL A 75 75.40 -32.10 22.06
CA VAL A 75 75.20 -30.67 22.28
C VAL A 75 75.18 -29.91 20.95
N GLY A 76 76.02 -30.29 20.00
CA GLY A 76 75.98 -29.81 18.61
C GLY A 76 74.62 -30.03 17.96
N ASP A 77 74.12 -31.27 18.02
CA ASP A 77 72.81 -31.65 17.46
C ASP A 77 71.65 -30.89 18.11
N ILE A 78 71.65 -30.78 19.46
CA ILE A 78 70.63 -30.01 20.19
C ILE A 78 70.65 -28.55 19.77
N LYS A 79 71.83 -27.96 19.55
CA LYS A 79 71.97 -26.58 19.09
C LYS A 79 71.43 -26.42 17.67
N GLU A 80 71.69 -27.38 16.78
CA GLU A 80 71.11 -27.37 15.43
C GLU A 80 69.58 -27.49 15.48
N ILE A 81 69.04 -28.45 16.23
CA ILE A 81 67.61 -28.66 16.39
C ILE A 81 66.94 -27.41 16.98
N LYS A 82 67.55 -26.77 17.98
CA LYS A 82 67.06 -25.53 18.57
C LYS A 82 67.00 -24.41 17.53
N ASN A 83 68.04 -24.24 16.72
CA ASN A 83 68.05 -23.23 15.67
C ASN A 83 66.95 -23.50 14.64
N ARG A 84 66.77 -24.76 14.22
CA ARG A 84 65.69 -25.16 13.30
C ARG A 84 64.31 -24.90 13.90
N LEU A 85 64.12 -25.17 15.20
CA LEU A 85 62.86 -24.88 15.89
C LEU A 85 62.57 -23.38 15.94
N SER A 86 63.56 -22.54 16.24
CA SER A 86 63.42 -21.08 16.21
C SER A 86 62.99 -20.59 14.82
N SER A 87 63.62 -21.09 13.75
CA SER A 87 63.22 -20.75 12.37
C SER A 87 61.81 -21.23 12.04
N LEU A 88 61.38 -22.40 12.53
CA LEU A 88 60.01 -22.89 12.34
C LEU A 88 58.97 -22.03 13.06
N VAL A 89 59.28 -21.54 14.27
CA VAL A 89 58.39 -20.63 15.02
C VAL A 89 58.26 -19.28 14.31
N GLU A 90 59.36 -18.74 13.78
CA GLU A 90 59.33 -17.53 12.95
C GLU A 90 58.49 -17.72 11.69
N LEU A 91 58.67 -18.84 10.98
CA LEU A 91 57.86 -19.20 9.81
C LEU A 91 56.38 -19.38 10.17
N GLN A 92 56.06 -19.98 11.32
CA GLN A 92 54.69 -20.13 11.80
C GLN A 92 54.04 -18.76 12.07
N SER A 93 54.78 -17.83 12.68
CA SER A 93 54.33 -16.45 12.89
C SER A 93 54.09 -15.72 11.57
N GLU A 94 55.02 -15.84 10.61
CA GLU A 94 54.87 -15.22 9.30
C GLU A 94 53.68 -15.81 8.53
N LEU A 95 53.50 -17.13 8.56
CA LEU A 95 52.38 -17.81 7.92
C LEU A 95 51.04 -17.41 8.56
N SER A 96 50.99 -17.31 9.89
CA SER A 96 49.80 -16.85 10.61
C SER A 96 49.45 -15.41 10.25
N ASN A 97 50.44 -14.52 10.16
CA ASN A 97 50.24 -13.14 9.72
C ASN A 97 49.77 -13.06 8.25
N LYS A 98 50.38 -13.82 7.34
CA LYS A 98 49.94 -13.91 5.94
C LYS A 98 48.52 -14.45 5.83
N LEU A 99 48.17 -15.48 6.61
CA LEU A 99 46.83 -16.04 6.65
C LEU A 99 45.81 -15.00 7.17
N ARG A 100 46.15 -14.26 8.23
CA ARG A 100 45.29 -13.19 8.78
C ARG A 100 45.05 -12.08 7.75
N ILE A 101 46.11 -11.57 7.13
CA ILE A 101 46.02 -10.53 6.11
C ILE A 101 45.19 -11.02 4.92
N SER A 102 45.50 -12.21 4.40
CA SER A 102 44.76 -12.83 3.28
C SER A 102 43.29 -13.03 3.62
N THR A 103 42.96 -13.46 4.84
CA THR A 103 41.58 -13.64 5.31
C THR A 103 40.83 -12.31 5.40
N MET A 104 41.46 -11.25 5.91
CA MET A 104 40.86 -9.92 5.95
C MET A 104 40.62 -9.37 4.53
N THR A 105 41.60 -9.51 3.63
CA THR A 105 41.45 -9.11 2.22
C THR A 105 40.34 -9.89 1.54
N ARG A 106 40.25 -11.21 1.78
CA ARG A 106 39.17 -12.06 1.26
C ARG A 106 37.81 -11.58 1.73
N SER A 107 37.63 -11.35 3.03
CA SER A 107 36.37 -10.84 3.58
C SER A 107 35.99 -9.46 3.00
N HIS A 108 36.97 -8.57 2.82
CA HIS A 108 36.72 -7.27 2.19
C HIS A 108 36.24 -7.41 0.74
N MET A 109 36.90 -8.28 -0.05
CA MET A 109 36.53 -8.54 -1.44
C MET A 109 35.19 -9.28 -1.54
N GLU A 110 34.89 -10.23 -0.65
CA GLU A 110 33.59 -10.90 -0.55
C GLU A 110 32.48 -9.87 -0.28
N ALA A 111 32.68 -8.91 0.63
CA ALA A 111 31.72 -7.85 0.89
C ALA A 111 31.54 -6.90 -0.32
N GLN A 112 32.62 -6.60 -1.07
CA GLN A 112 32.50 -5.83 -2.31
C GLN A 112 31.74 -6.61 -3.39
N LEU A 113 32.01 -7.91 -3.52
CA LEU A 113 31.31 -8.79 -4.44
C LEU A 113 29.83 -8.86 -4.11
N GLU A 114 29.47 -8.98 -2.83
CA GLU A 114 28.07 -9.02 -2.40
C GLU A 114 27.33 -7.72 -2.70
N LYS A 115 27.98 -6.56 -2.51
CA LYS A 115 27.45 -5.26 -2.96
C LYS A 115 27.26 -5.22 -4.48
N ALA A 116 28.22 -5.72 -5.26
CA ALA A 116 28.12 -5.78 -6.71
C ALA A 116 27.01 -6.73 -7.18
N VAL A 117 26.83 -7.87 -6.51
CA VAL A 117 25.73 -8.83 -6.78
C VAL A 117 24.38 -8.21 -6.48
N ALA A 118 24.24 -7.49 -5.35
CA ALA A 118 23.01 -6.78 -5.01
C ALA A 118 22.68 -5.68 -6.03
N ALA A 119 23.68 -4.90 -6.46
CA ALA A 119 23.53 -3.89 -7.51
C ALA A 119 23.12 -4.52 -8.84
N ARG A 120 23.76 -5.63 -9.23
CA ARG A 120 23.39 -6.41 -10.42
C ARG A 120 21.96 -6.93 -10.34
N ALA A 121 21.51 -7.42 -9.18
CA ALA A 121 20.13 -7.88 -8.99
C ALA A 121 19.11 -6.75 -9.17
N GLN A 122 19.42 -5.53 -8.71
CA GLN A 122 18.58 -4.36 -8.94
C GLN A 122 18.49 -4.02 -10.44
N ILE A 123 19.63 -4.02 -11.14
CA ILE A 123 19.66 -3.77 -12.59
C ILE A 123 18.88 -4.86 -13.35
N VAL A 124 18.99 -6.13 -12.96
CA VAL A 124 18.22 -7.22 -13.59
C VAL A 124 16.71 -7.03 -13.41
N ARG A 125 16.26 -6.65 -12.20
CA ARG A 125 14.83 -6.31 -11.97
C ARG A 125 14.37 -5.18 -12.88
N GLU A 126 15.18 -4.13 -13.04
CA GLU A 126 14.86 -3.01 -13.90
C GLU A 126 14.82 -3.42 -15.38
N ILE A 127 15.77 -4.26 -15.83
CA ILE A 127 15.76 -4.87 -17.16
C ILE A 127 14.49 -5.71 -17.37
N GLU A 128 14.04 -6.49 -16.39
CA GLU A 128 12.81 -7.28 -16.49
C GLU A 128 11.57 -6.40 -16.61
N VAL A 129 11.49 -5.32 -15.83
CA VAL A 129 10.42 -4.31 -15.96
C VAL A 129 10.43 -3.69 -17.35
N LEU A 130 11.60 -3.25 -17.83
CA LEU A 130 11.75 -2.65 -19.16
C LEU A 130 11.46 -3.66 -20.28
N ARG A 131 11.85 -4.93 -20.13
CA ARG A 131 11.51 -6.02 -21.06
C ARG A 131 10.00 -6.27 -21.06
N HIS A 132 9.35 -6.28 -19.90
CA HIS A 132 7.90 -6.41 -19.82
C HIS A 132 7.20 -5.22 -20.49
N GLN A 133 7.66 -4.00 -20.25
CA GLN A 133 7.15 -2.80 -20.92
C GLN A 133 7.35 -2.90 -22.43
N ARG A 134 8.56 -3.26 -22.90
CA ARG A 134 8.86 -3.50 -24.30
C ARG A 134 7.92 -4.55 -24.88
N ASP A 135 7.68 -5.67 -24.22
CA ASP A 135 6.78 -6.72 -24.72
C ASP A 135 5.32 -6.25 -24.77
N VAL A 136 4.89 -5.39 -23.83
CA VAL A 136 3.58 -4.72 -23.89
C VAL A 136 3.51 -3.75 -25.08
N PHE A 137 4.57 -2.99 -25.35
CA PHE A 137 4.64 -2.11 -26.52
C PHE A 137 4.75 -2.89 -27.83
N GLN A 138 5.51 -3.97 -27.86
CA GLN A 138 5.69 -4.86 -29.00
C GLN A 138 4.37 -5.53 -29.33
N ARG A 139 3.64 -6.07 -28.33
CA ARG A 139 2.28 -6.60 -28.53
C ARG A 139 1.29 -5.53 -28.96
N ARG A 140 1.44 -4.26 -28.54
CA ARG A 140 0.64 -3.14 -29.06
C ARG A 140 0.96 -2.82 -30.51
N ILE A 141 2.25 -2.87 -30.90
CA ILE A 141 2.71 -2.63 -32.27
C ILE A 141 2.29 -3.80 -33.17
N GLU A 142 2.43 -5.04 -32.73
CA GLU A 142 1.95 -6.25 -33.42
C GLU A 142 0.43 -6.23 -33.53
N PHE A 143 -0.30 -5.87 -32.47
CA PHE A 143 -1.74 -5.63 -32.53
C PHE A 143 -2.12 -4.54 -33.53
N CYS A 144 -1.34 -3.44 -33.62
CA CYS A 144 -1.54 -2.41 -34.63
C CYS A 144 -1.20 -2.92 -36.04
N ARG A 145 -0.13 -3.70 -36.23
CA ARG A 145 0.26 -4.29 -37.52
C ARG A 145 -0.71 -5.35 -38.00
N GLU A 146 -1.22 -6.21 -37.11
CA GLU A 146 -2.31 -7.14 -37.37
C GLU A 146 -3.60 -6.38 -37.64
N LYS A 147 -3.90 -5.29 -36.90
CA LYS A 147 -5.02 -4.39 -37.21
C LYS A 147 -4.86 -3.65 -38.54
N ASP A 148 -3.65 -3.37 -38.99
CA ASP A 148 -3.40 -2.72 -40.29
C ASP A 148 -3.50 -3.74 -41.44
N ALA A 149 -3.08 -4.98 -41.21
CA ALA A 149 -3.25 -6.11 -42.15
C ALA A 149 -4.73 -6.54 -42.26
N ILE A 150 -5.44 -6.66 -41.12
CA ILE A 150 -6.88 -6.93 -41.06
C ILE A 150 -7.69 -5.69 -41.50
N GLY A 151 -7.17 -4.48 -41.26
CA GLY A 151 -7.76 -3.19 -41.61
C GLY A 151 -7.77 -2.90 -43.10
N LYS A 152 -7.00 -3.62 -43.92
CA LYS A 152 -7.17 -3.57 -45.39
C LYS A 152 -8.43 -4.30 -45.86
N ALA A 153 -8.84 -5.36 -45.16
CA ALA A 153 -10.02 -6.15 -45.47
C ALA A 153 -11.29 -5.70 -44.71
N LYS A 154 -11.15 -5.08 -43.53
CA LYS A 154 -12.28 -4.67 -42.67
C LYS A 154 -12.72 -3.20 -42.83
N ARG A 155 -12.26 -2.51 -43.88
CA ARG A 155 -12.54 -1.07 -44.13
C ARG A 155 -13.94 -0.76 -44.67
N LEU A 156 -14.82 -1.77 -44.78
CA LEU A 156 -16.19 -1.59 -45.26
C LEU A 156 -17.26 -1.74 -44.18
N THR A 157 -16.93 -2.04 -42.93
CA THR A 157 -17.96 -2.21 -41.89
C THR A 157 -17.39 -2.00 -40.48
N GLU A 158 -18.07 -1.19 -39.69
CA GLU A 158 -17.89 -0.92 -38.24
C GLU A 158 -17.07 0.31 -37.82
N LEU A 159 -17.81 1.41 -37.76
CA LEU A 159 -17.79 2.49 -36.77
C LEU A 159 -16.89 2.24 -35.54
N CYS A 160 -15.78 2.96 -35.47
CA CYS A 160 -14.98 3.09 -34.25
C CYS A 160 -15.82 3.75 -33.14
N CYS A 161 -16.28 3.03 -32.10
CA CYS A 161 -16.80 3.62 -30.85
C CYS A 161 -16.95 2.57 -29.71
N SER A 162 -16.58 2.95 -28.48
CA SER A 162 -16.83 2.20 -27.22
C SER A 162 -18.23 2.43 -26.63
N CYS A 163 -19.25 2.66 -27.46
CA CYS A 163 -20.61 3.03 -27.06
C CYS A 163 -21.60 2.08 -27.74
N ARG A 164 -22.57 1.55 -26.99
CA ARG A 164 -23.53 0.57 -27.50
C ARG A 164 -24.66 1.27 -28.26
N GLU A 165 -24.94 0.82 -29.47
CA GLU A 165 -26.15 1.19 -30.19
C GLU A 165 -27.28 0.24 -29.77
N TYR A 166 -28.38 0.82 -29.29
CA TYR A 166 -29.61 0.11 -28.93
C TYR A 166 -30.60 0.20 -30.09
N ASN A 167 -31.34 -0.88 -30.34
CA ASN A 167 -32.43 -0.85 -31.31
C ASN A 167 -33.64 -0.10 -30.72
N ALA A 168 -34.61 0.25 -31.57
CA ALA A 168 -35.79 0.98 -31.12
C ALA A 168 -36.65 0.19 -30.11
N GLU A 169 -36.64 -1.14 -30.19
CA GLU A 169 -37.44 -2.01 -29.33
C GLU A 169 -36.88 -2.06 -27.91
N ASP A 170 -35.56 -2.14 -27.75
CA ASP A 170 -34.85 -2.09 -26.47
C ASP A 170 -35.23 -0.81 -25.71
N ILE A 171 -35.33 0.32 -26.43
CA ILE A 171 -35.70 1.61 -25.86
C ILE A 171 -37.17 1.63 -25.47
N ARG A 172 -38.09 1.15 -26.33
CA ARG A 172 -39.53 1.07 -26.02
C ARG A 172 -39.81 0.18 -24.82
N LEU A 173 -39.21 -1.00 -24.77
CA LEU A 173 -39.33 -1.92 -23.64
C LEU A 173 -38.79 -1.29 -22.35
N ALA A 174 -37.66 -0.59 -22.43
CA ALA A 174 -37.06 0.05 -21.27
C ALA A 174 -37.91 1.20 -20.71
N THR A 175 -38.66 1.91 -21.56
CA THR A 175 -39.49 3.07 -21.19
C THR A 175 -40.98 2.75 -21.05
N ASP A 176 -41.38 1.48 -21.08
CA ASP A 176 -42.78 1.05 -21.11
C ASP A 176 -43.58 1.80 -22.17
N ASP A 177 -43.07 1.75 -23.42
CA ASP A 177 -43.56 2.46 -24.59
C ASP A 177 -43.73 3.99 -24.36
N PHE A 178 -42.72 4.60 -23.73
CA PHE A 178 -42.71 6.03 -23.39
C PHE A 178 -43.83 6.45 -22.43
N SER A 179 -44.18 5.58 -21.49
CA SER A 179 -45.14 5.85 -20.42
C SER A 179 -44.85 7.18 -19.71
N GLU A 180 -45.86 8.06 -19.62
CA GLU A 180 -45.74 9.34 -18.90
C GLU A 180 -45.39 9.14 -17.41
N SER A 181 -45.72 7.99 -16.83
CA SER A 181 -45.35 7.64 -15.46
C SER A 181 -43.83 7.53 -15.24
N LEU A 182 -43.08 7.23 -16.31
CA LEU A 182 -41.62 7.12 -16.30
C LEU A 182 -40.94 8.42 -16.76
N ARG A 183 -41.70 9.45 -17.09
CA ARG A 183 -41.14 10.73 -17.55
C ARG A 183 -40.54 11.51 -16.39
N LEU A 184 -39.25 11.84 -16.50
CA LEU A 184 -38.49 12.53 -15.44
C LEU A 184 -38.63 14.04 -15.50
N LYS A 185 -38.90 14.61 -16.68
CA LYS A 185 -39.11 16.04 -16.87
C LYS A 185 -40.27 16.30 -17.84
N SER A 186 -41.27 17.03 -17.37
CA SER A 186 -42.37 17.59 -18.17
C SER A 186 -42.32 19.11 -18.08
N GLY A 187 -42.09 19.77 -19.21
CA GLY A 187 -42.17 21.24 -19.32
C GLY A 187 -40.95 21.92 -19.94
N GLY A 188 -41.17 22.51 -21.12
CA GLY A 188 -40.24 23.41 -21.80
C GLY A 188 -39.55 22.82 -23.03
N ASN A 189 -39.42 23.64 -24.07
CA ASN A 189 -39.01 23.27 -25.42
C ASN A 189 -37.76 22.36 -25.42
N TRP A 190 -37.93 21.17 -26.01
CA TRP A 190 -36.93 20.34 -26.71
C TRP A 190 -36.39 19.02 -26.14
N THR A 191 -36.63 18.55 -24.91
CA THR A 191 -36.11 17.19 -24.59
C THR A 191 -36.95 16.42 -23.58
N ASN A 192 -37.70 15.42 -24.06
CA ASN A 192 -38.33 14.40 -23.21
C ASN A 192 -37.25 13.48 -22.65
N VAL A 193 -37.23 13.28 -21.33
CA VAL A 193 -36.31 12.35 -20.66
C VAL A 193 -37.14 11.36 -19.86
N TYR A 194 -36.92 10.07 -20.15
CA TYR A 194 -37.61 8.96 -19.49
C TYR A 194 -36.64 8.19 -18.61
N ARG A 195 -37.13 7.76 -17.46
CA ARG A 195 -36.51 6.69 -16.67
C ARG A 195 -36.78 5.38 -17.40
N GLY A 196 -35.77 4.53 -17.48
CA GLY A 196 -35.97 3.19 -18.00
C GLY A 196 -35.08 2.16 -17.32
N ARG A 197 -35.30 0.89 -17.68
CA ARG A 197 -34.46 -0.22 -17.23
C ARG A 197 -33.97 -1.01 -18.44
N ILE A 198 -32.66 -1.03 -18.66
CA ILE A 198 -32.02 -1.79 -19.75
C ILE A 198 -31.10 -2.84 -19.12
N ASN A 199 -31.32 -4.13 -19.40
CA ASN A 199 -30.54 -5.25 -18.85
C ASN A 199 -30.38 -5.20 -17.32
N GLY A 200 -31.45 -4.83 -16.60
CA GLY A 200 -31.44 -4.70 -15.14
C GLY A 200 -30.92 -3.35 -14.62
N THR A 201 -30.18 -2.58 -15.41
CA THR A 201 -29.64 -1.26 -15.02
C THR A 201 -30.66 -0.14 -15.21
N THR A 202 -30.85 0.70 -14.19
CA THR A 202 -31.67 1.92 -14.31
C THR A 202 -30.93 2.98 -15.12
N VAL A 203 -31.60 3.53 -16.14
CA VAL A 203 -31.01 4.50 -17.09
C VAL A 203 -31.91 5.73 -17.26
N ALA A 204 -31.31 6.82 -17.73
CA ALA A 204 -32.02 8.01 -18.20
C ALA A 204 -31.95 8.08 -19.73
N ILE A 205 -33.10 7.96 -20.40
CA ILE A 205 -33.20 7.94 -21.86
C ILE A 205 -33.71 9.30 -22.31
N LYS A 206 -32.84 10.05 -22.98
CA LYS A 206 -33.15 11.39 -23.49
C LYS A 206 -33.50 11.32 -24.96
N MET A 207 -34.71 11.75 -25.29
CA MET A 207 -35.20 11.87 -26.66
C MET A 207 -34.78 13.23 -27.22
N LEU A 208 -34.18 13.23 -28.41
CA LEU A 208 -33.88 14.44 -29.17
C LEU A 208 -34.94 14.59 -30.27
N GLN A 209 -36.14 15.01 -29.86
CA GLN A 209 -37.21 15.39 -30.80
C GLN A 209 -37.05 16.87 -31.13
N ASP A 210 -36.83 17.18 -32.41
CA ASP A 210 -36.79 18.55 -32.92
C ASP A 210 -37.84 18.69 -34.02
N GLU A 211 -38.60 19.80 -34.00
CA GLU A 211 -39.54 20.16 -35.06
C GLU A 211 -38.80 20.53 -36.36
N ASN A 212 -37.51 20.89 -36.26
CA ASN A 212 -36.58 20.94 -37.38
C ASN A 212 -35.73 19.67 -37.38
N ALA A 213 -36.13 18.68 -38.19
CA ALA A 213 -35.52 17.35 -38.23
C ALA A 213 -33.98 17.37 -38.24
N LEU A 214 -33.34 17.20 -37.07
CA LEU A 214 -31.90 16.91 -36.96
C LEU A 214 -31.57 15.78 -37.93
N SER A 215 -30.65 16.01 -38.86
CA SER A 215 -30.23 14.96 -39.80
C SER A 215 -29.63 13.79 -39.02
N ARG A 216 -29.64 12.59 -39.61
CA ARG A 216 -29.01 11.42 -38.99
C ARG A 216 -27.53 11.69 -38.74
N GLU A 217 -26.90 12.41 -39.66
CA GLU A 217 -25.51 12.84 -39.63
C GLU A 217 -25.23 13.77 -38.45
N ASP A 218 -26.08 14.77 -38.22
CA ASP A 218 -25.95 15.71 -37.09
C ASP A 218 -26.14 15.01 -35.74
N PHE A 219 -27.11 14.10 -35.66
CA PHE A 219 -27.33 13.28 -34.46
C PHE A 219 -26.09 12.43 -34.16
N LEU A 220 -25.54 11.74 -35.16
CA LEU A 220 -24.34 10.91 -35.00
C LEU A 220 -23.10 11.76 -34.69
N ALA A 221 -22.98 12.96 -35.26
CA ALA A 221 -21.91 13.91 -34.92
C ALA A 221 -22.00 14.33 -33.44
N LYS A 222 -23.20 14.62 -32.95
CA LYS A 222 -23.45 14.95 -31.55
C LYS A 222 -23.14 13.77 -30.61
N VAL A 223 -23.57 12.56 -30.97
CA VAL A 223 -23.25 11.32 -30.24
C VAL A 223 -21.74 11.10 -30.15
N LYS A 224 -21.00 11.34 -31.24
CA LYS A 224 -19.53 11.22 -31.25
C LYS A 224 -18.86 12.20 -30.29
N ILE A 225 -19.33 13.44 -30.24
CA ILE A 225 -18.80 14.46 -29.30
C ILE A 225 -19.12 14.06 -27.86
N ILE A 226 -20.36 13.68 -27.55
CA ILE A 226 -20.74 13.30 -26.18
C ILE A 226 -19.96 12.05 -25.72
N ASN A 227 -19.77 11.06 -26.60
CA ASN A 227 -19.05 9.84 -26.25
C ASN A 227 -17.53 10.05 -26.05
N SER A 228 -16.93 11.08 -26.66
CA SER A 228 -15.51 11.39 -26.49
C SER A 228 -15.19 12.07 -25.16
N ILE A 229 -16.19 12.59 -24.46
CA ILE A 229 -16.06 13.33 -23.20
C ILE A 229 -16.48 12.43 -22.03
N ARG A 230 -15.55 12.08 -21.13
CA ARG A 230 -15.84 11.31 -19.91
C ARG A 230 -15.06 11.85 -18.72
N HIS A 231 -15.75 12.11 -17.62
CA HIS A 231 -15.19 12.62 -16.38
C HIS A 231 -16.09 12.23 -15.20
N PRO A 232 -15.57 11.99 -13.98
CA PRO A 232 -16.39 11.59 -12.82
C PRO A 232 -17.56 12.54 -12.51
N HIS A 233 -17.38 13.83 -12.77
CA HIS A 233 -18.38 14.88 -12.54
C HIS A 233 -19.13 15.33 -13.81
N LEU A 234 -19.15 14.48 -14.84
CA LEU A 234 -19.99 14.63 -16.03
C LEU A 234 -20.88 13.39 -16.17
N VAL A 235 -22.15 13.59 -16.53
CA VAL A 235 -23.10 12.48 -16.70
C VAL A 235 -22.65 11.61 -17.88
N ALA A 236 -22.37 10.34 -17.60
CA ALA A 236 -21.85 9.40 -18.58
C ALA A 236 -22.91 8.89 -19.57
N MET A 237 -22.56 8.94 -20.85
CA MET A 237 -23.34 8.29 -21.91
C MET A 237 -23.05 6.78 -21.94
N LEU A 238 -24.11 5.98 -21.86
CA LEU A 238 -24.07 4.51 -21.89
C LEU A 238 -24.29 3.96 -23.30
N GLY A 239 -25.11 4.63 -24.10
CA GLY A 239 -25.46 4.20 -25.45
C GLY A 239 -26.36 5.20 -26.17
N PHE A 240 -26.76 4.86 -27.39
CA PHE A 240 -27.68 5.66 -28.20
C PHE A 240 -28.57 4.76 -29.04
N CYS A 241 -29.68 5.30 -29.54
CA CYS A 241 -30.51 4.67 -30.55
C CYS A 241 -30.65 5.65 -31.72
N SER A 242 -30.14 5.27 -32.90
CA SER A 242 -30.22 6.14 -34.08
C SER A 242 -31.62 6.19 -34.68
N GLU A 243 -32.38 5.09 -34.61
CA GLU A 243 -33.77 5.00 -35.09
C GLU A 243 -34.70 5.99 -34.38
N LEU A 244 -34.59 6.07 -33.05
CA LEU A 244 -35.43 6.93 -32.22
C LEU A 244 -34.78 8.26 -31.85
N LYS A 245 -33.56 8.53 -32.37
CA LYS A 245 -32.73 9.69 -32.03
C LYS A 245 -32.65 9.92 -30.51
N SER A 246 -32.36 8.85 -29.77
CA SER A 246 -32.27 8.89 -28.31
C SER A 246 -30.87 8.61 -27.82
N ILE A 247 -30.52 9.21 -26.67
CA ILE A 247 -29.23 8.98 -26.00
C ILE A 247 -29.52 8.46 -24.59
N VAL A 248 -28.86 7.35 -24.25
CA VAL A 248 -28.97 6.66 -22.97
C VAL A 248 -27.84 7.11 -22.06
N PHE A 249 -28.20 7.65 -20.89
CA PHE A 249 -27.29 8.11 -19.86
C PHE A 249 -27.44 7.30 -18.58
N GLU A 250 -26.44 7.37 -17.70
CA GLU A 250 -26.58 6.92 -16.32
C GLU A 250 -27.73 7.66 -15.61
N TYR A 251 -28.42 6.95 -14.70
CA TYR A 251 -29.53 7.52 -13.95
C TYR A 251 -29.06 8.19 -12.66
N MET A 252 -29.52 9.41 -12.43
CA MET A 252 -29.15 10.25 -11.29
C MET A 252 -30.29 10.27 -10.26
N HIS A 253 -30.18 9.42 -9.24
CA HIS A 253 -31.26 9.09 -8.29
C HIS A 253 -31.79 10.29 -7.51
N ASN A 254 -30.93 11.23 -7.15
CA ASN A 254 -31.29 12.40 -6.35
C ASN A 254 -31.74 13.62 -7.20
N GLY A 255 -31.91 13.43 -8.50
CA GLY A 255 -32.44 14.46 -9.40
C GLY A 255 -31.49 15.64 -9.58
N SER A 256 -32.02 16.82 -9.87
CA SER A 256 -31.23 18.04 -10.06
C SER A 256 -31.12 18.89 -8.80
N LEU A 257 -30.06 19.70 -8.69
CA LEU A 257 -29.94 20.69 -7.59
C LEU A 257 -31.14 21.63 -7.53
N ARG A 258 -31.72 21.98 -8.68
CA ARG A 258 -32.97 22.77 -8.73
C ARG A 258 -34.09 22.08 -7.97
N ASP A 259 -34.25 20.77 -8.12
CA ASP A 259 -35.32 20.01 -7.48
C ASP A 259 -35.12 19.96 -5.97
N ILE A 260 -33.87 19.85 -5.51
CA ILE A 260 -33.51 19.87 -4.09
C ILE A 260 -33.85 21.22 -3.47
N PHE A 261 -33.42 22.34 -4.09
CA PHE A 261 -33.72 23.69 -3.58
C PHE A 261 -35.18 24.13 -3.74
N SER A 262 -35.93 23.55 -4.70
CA SER A 262 -37.34 23.88 -4.93
C SER A 262 -38.31 23.06 -4.05
N SER A 263 -37.82 22.14 -3.21
CA SER A 263 -38.63 21.19 -2.44
C SER A 263 -39.47 21.79 -1.30
N GLN A 264 -39.83 23.07 -1.37
CA GLN A 264 -40.90 23.67 -0.56
C GLN A 264 -42.29 23.06 -0.81
N ARG A 265 -42.50 22.23 -1.85
CA ARG A 265 -43.84 21.81 -2.31
C ARG A 265 -44.18 20.32 -2.25
N SER A 266 -43.29 19.44 -1.78
CA SER A 266 -43.58 17.98 -1.70
C SER A 266 -43.09 17.38 -0.39
N HIS A 267 -44.00 16.74 0.35
CA HIS A 267 -43.74 16.11 1.65
C HIS A 267 -42.67 15.01 1.60
N LYS A 268 -42.41 14.38 0.43
CA LYS A 268 -41.39 13.32 0.27
C LYS A 268 -39.94 13.82 0.11
N ARG A 269 -39.72 15.11 -0.20
CA ARG A 269 -38.37 15.66 -0.48
C ARG A 269 -37.89 16.71 0.53
N ARG A 270 -38.60 16.87 1.67
CA ARG A 270 -38.20 17.81 2.74
C ARG A 270 -36.90 17.41 3.44
N ASN A 271 -36.44 16.17 3.33
CA ASN A 271 -35.34 15.62 4.16
C ASN A 271 -33.96 15.59 3.49
N LEU A 272 -33.81 16.00 2.22
CA LEU A 272 -32.50 16.12 1.55
C LEU A 272 -31.90 17.52 1.77
N GLY A 273 -31.80 17.95 3.03
CA GLY A 273 -31.10 19.18 3.39
C GLY A 273 -29.60 18.99 3.16
N LEU A 274 -29.04 19.64 2.13
CA LEU A 274 -27.59 19.62 1.92
C LEU A 274 -26.93 20.44 3.03
N GLY A 275 -26.05 19.82 3.81
CA GLY A 275 -25.24 20.53 4.81
C GLY A 275 -24.15 21.39 4.16
N TRP A 276 -23.50 22.25 4.95
CA TRP A 276 -22.41 23.10 4.45
C TRP A 276 -21.27 22.31 3.79
N TYR A 277 -20.89 21.17 4.36
CA TYR A 277 -19.86 20.30 3.79
C TYR A 277 -20.27 19.71 2.43
N ASP A 278 -21.54 19.28 2.29
CA ASP A 278 -22.05 18.77 1.03
C ASP A 278 -22.08 19.85 -0.05
N ARG A 279 -22.47 21.08 0.31
CA ARG A 279 -22.51 22.22 -0.63
C ARG A 279 -21.12 22.58 -1.15
N ILE A 280 -20.12 22.63 -0.27
CA ILE A 280 -18.71 22.89 -0.64
C ILE A 280 -18.16 21.75 -1.50
N ARG A 281 -18.48 20.50 -1.15
CA ARG A 281 -18.11 19.32 -1.96
C ARG A 281 -18.74 19.42 -3.36
N ILE A 282 -20.04 19.63 -3.46
CA ILE A 282 -20.78 19.78 -4.72
C ILE A 282 -20.19 20.91 -5.56
N ALA A 283 -19.90 22.07 -4.96
CA ALA A 283 -19.25 23.18 -5.64
C ALA A 283 -17.92 22.73 -6.27
N HIS A 284 -17.07 22.05 -5.50
CA HIS A 284 -15.77 21.55 -5.97
C HIS A 284 -15.93 20.51 -7.08
N GLU A 285 -16.86 19.58 -6.96
CA GLU A 285 -17.15 18.54 -7.96
C GLU A 285 -17.61 19.12 -9.30
N VAL A 286 -18.58 20.05 -9.26
CA VAL A 286 -19.05 20.79 -10.44
C VAL A 286 -17.90 21.58 -11.06
N GLY A 287 -17.11 22.27 -10.24
CA GLY A 287 -15.97 23.04 -10.73
C GLY A 287 -14.89 22.16 -11.38
N SER A 288 -14.65 20.96 -10.85
CA SER A 288 -13.75 19.97 -11.44
C SER A 288 -14.23 19.52 -12.82
N GLY A 289 -15.53 19.23 -12.96
CA GLY A 289 -16.14 18.91 -14.26
C GLY A 289 -15.99 20.03 -15.28
N LEU A 290 -16.20 21.28 -14.85
CA LEU A 290 -16.07 22.45 -15.71
C LEU A 290 -14.61 22.73 -16.11
N GLY A 291 -13.68 22.63 -15.16
CA GLY A 291 -12.25 22.80 -15.43
C GLY A 291 -11.71 21.76 -16.41
N PHE A 292 -12.16 20.50 -16.31
CA PHE A 292 -11.84 19.46 -17.29
C PHE A 292 -12.27 19.86 -18.70
N LEU A 293 -13.53 20.30 -18.84
CA LEU A 293 -14.08 20.76 -20.10
C LEU A 293 -13.29 21.94 -20.69
N HIS A 294 -12.91 22.92 -19.85
CA HIS A 294 -12.11 24.07 -20.27
C HIS A 294 -10.67 23.70 -20.66
N SER A 295 -10.13 22.61 -20.11
CA SER A 295 -8.76 22.14 -20.38
C SER A 295 -8.60 21.25 -21.63
N ALA A 296 -9.71 20.86 -22.27
CA ALA A 296 -9.71 19.98 -23.43
C ALA A 296 -8.93 20.58 -24.62
N LYS A 297 -8.12 19.75 -25.30
CA LYS A 297 -7.34 20.12 -26.50
C LYS A 297 -7.88 19.37 -27.73
N PRO A 298 -7.85 19.95 -28.94
CA PRO A 298 -7.19 21.20 -29.34
C PRO A 298 -7.97 22.48 -29.00
N ARG A 299 -9.24 22.37 -28.61
CA ARG A 299 -10.06 23.50 -28.13
C ARG A 299 -10.90 23.08 -26.91
N PRO A 300 -11.15 24.01 -25.96
CA PRO A 300 -12.06 23.79 -24.82
C PRO A 300 -13.45 23.31 -25.25
N VAL A 301 -14.15 22.59 -24.37
CA VAL A 301 -15.56 22.23 -24.54
C VAL A 301 -16.45 23.06 -23.60
N ALA A 302 -16.79 24.27 -24.01
CA ALA A 302 -18.08 24.94 -23.78
C ALA A 302 -19.22 24.02 -23.35
N LEU A 303 -19.57 24.06 -22.07
CA LEU A 303 -20.95 23.80 -21.71
C LEU A 303 -21.76 25.01 -22.20
N GLY A 304 -22.97 24.81 -22.71
CA GLY A 304 -23.91 25.92 -22.88
C GLY A 304 -24.24 26.56 -21.51
N ARG A 305 -25.46 27.07 -21.34
CA ARG A 305 -25.86 27.66 -20.04
C ARG A 305 -25.75 26.64 -18.88
N LEU A 306 -24.91 26.91 -17.89
CA LEU A 306 -24.83 26.11 -16.66
C LEU A 306 -25.93 26.58 -15.70
N THR A 307 -26.79 25.68 -15.26
CA THR A 307 -27.90 26.01 -14.35
C THR A 307 -28.06 24.92 -13.30
N ALA A 308 -28.74 25.21 -12.19
CA ALA A 308 -29.02 24.22 -11.15
C ALA A 308 -29.85 23.03 -11.67
N SER A 309 -30.54 23.18 -12.81
CA SER A 309 -31.28 22.08 -13.47
C SER A 309 -30.37 21.10 -14.22
N ASN A 310 -29.13 21.52 -14.48
CA ASN A 310 -28.11 20.80 -15.25
C ASN A 310 -27.12 20.07 -14.35
N ILE A 311 -27.12 20.34 -13.04
CA ILE A 311 -26.30 19.63 -12.06
C ILE A 311 -27.19 18.58 -11.42
N LEU A 312 -26.84 17.31 -11.64
CA LEU A 312 -27.57 16.16 -11.16
C LEU A 312 -26.78 15.46 -10.05
N LEU A 313 -27.47 14.89 -9.07
CA LEU A 313 -26.86 14.15 -7.96
C LEU A 313 -27.17 12.65 -8.09
N ASP A 314 -26.14 11.81 -7.94
CA ASP A 314 -26.31 10.36 -7.90
C ASP A 314 -26.80 9.90 -6.52
N GLY A 315 -26.92 8.59 -6.30
CA GLY A 315 -27.39 8.04 -5.02
C GLY A 315 -26.50 8.39 -3.81
N ASN A 316 -25.24 8.79 -4.04
CA ASN A 316 -24.28 9.17 -3.01
C ASN A 316 -24.09 10.69 -2.89
N LEU A 317 -25.00 11.48 -3.47
CA LEU A 317 -24.91 12.95 -3.54
C LEU A 317 -23.66 13.46 -4.27
N VAL A 318 -23.07 12.66 -5.17
CA VAL A 318 -21.99 13.11 -6.05
C VAL A 318 -22.59 13.90 -7.19
N ALA A 319 -22.09 15.12 -7.39
CA ALA A 319 -22.56 16.03 -8.42
C ALA A 319 -21.94 15.72 -9.79
N LYS A 320 -22.81 15.67 -10.81
CA LYS A 320 -22.42 15.53 -12.22
C LYS A 320 -23.17 16.51 -13.11
N ILE A 321 -22.45 17.10 -14.06
CA ILE A 321 -23.00 18.04 -15.03
C ILE A 321 -23.64 17.28 -16.21
N SER A 322 -24.87 17.63 -16.55
CA SER A 322 -25.61 17.09 -17.68
C SER A 322 -25.24 17.79 -19.00
N GLY A 323 -24.53 17.07 -19.87
CA GLY A 323 -23.89 17.55 -21.10
C GLY A 323 -24.77 17.79 -22.33
N HIS A 324 -26.06 18.04 -22.16
CA HIS A 324 -27.03 18.03 -23.28
C HIS A 324 -26.82 19.13 -24.36
N ARG A 325 -25.93 20.11 -24.12
CA ARG A 325 -25.64 21.24 -25.01
C ARG A 325 -24.16 21.41 -25.35
N PHE A 326 -23.36 20.33 -25.36
CA PHE A 326 -22.00 20.44 -25.89
C PHE A 326 -22.05 20.87 -27.37
N THR A 327 -21.42 21.99 -27.69
CA THR A 327 -21.29 22.52 -29.05
C THR A 327 -19.82 22.57 -29.45
N SER A 328 -19.53 22.43 -30.74
CA SER A 328 -18.16 22.43 -31.28
C SER A 328 -17.66 23.80 -31.78
N ASN A 329 -18.51 24.83 -31.74
CA ASN A 329 -18.19 26.19 -32.19
C ASN A 329 -17.90 27.07 -30.97
N TYR A 330 -16.79 27.83 -30.99
CA TYR A 330 -16.18 28.44 -29.80
C TYR A 330 -15.66 29.86 -30.01
N ASP A 331 -15.96 30.74 -29.04
CA ASP A 331 -15.29 32.02 -28.75
C ASP A 331 -14.85 32.09 -27.26
N GLU A 332 -13.85 32.93 -26.92
CA GLU A 332 -13.34 33.10 -25.53
C GLU A 332 -14.41 33.61 -24.55
N GLU A 333 -15.48 34.22 -25.06
CA GLU A 333 -16.61 34.73 -24.28
C GLU A 333 -17.40 33.62 -23.58
N ASP A 334 -17.44 32.40 -24.13
CA ASP A 334 -18.19 31.26 -23.60
C ASP A 334 -17.56 30.69 -22.32
N VAL A 335 -16.22 30.68 -22.25
CA VAL A 335 -15.48 30.26 -21.04
C VAL A 335 -15.79 31.21 -19.90
N GLN A 336 -15.78 32.52 -20.17
CA GLN A 336 -16.14 33.53 -19.18
C GLN A 336 -17.63 33.44 -18.79
N HIS A 337 -18.51 33.11 -19.73
CA HIS A 337 -19.92 32.87 -19.43
C HIS A 337 -20.13 31.68 -18.49
N ASN A 338 -19.40 30.58 -18.71
CA ASN A 338 -19.42 29.40 -17.86
C ASN A 338 -18.91 29.69 -16.43
N ILE A 339 -17.86 30.51 -16.29
CA ILE A 339 -17.35 30.94 -14.98
C ILE A 339 -18.41 31.80 -14.26
N ARG A 340 -19.07 32.73 -14.97
CA ARG A 340 -20.18 33.52 -14.41
C ARG A 340 -21.35 32.65 -13.97
N ASP A 341 -21.78 31.73 -14.82
CA ASP A 341 -22.87 30.80 -14.48
C ASP A 341 -22.48 29.93 -13.27
N PHE A 342 -21.22 29.51 -13.16
CA PHE A 342 -20.71 28.79 -12.00
C PHE A 342 -20.80 29.63 -10.72
N GLY A 343 -20.46 30.92 -10.78
CA GLY A 343 -20.66 31.85 -9.65
C GLY A 343 -22.12 31.95 -9.20
N VAL A 344 -23.07 31.96 -10.15
CA VAL A 344 -24.52 31.91 -9.84
C VAL A 344 -24.90 30.60 -9.11
N ILE A 345 -24.31 29.47 -9.50
CA ILE A 345 -24.51 28.18 -8.80
C ILE A 345 -23.96 28.22 -7.38
N LEU A 346 -22.79 28.82 -7.15
CA LEU A 346 -22.24 29.00 -5.80
C LEU A 346 -23.17 29.84 -4.94
N GLY A 347 -23.76 30.91 -5.50
CA GLY A 347 -24.81 31.70 -4.83
C GLY A 347 -26.05 30.87 -4.46
N HIS A 348 -26.52 30.01 -5.36
CA HIS A 348 -27.63 29.09 -5.05
C HIS A 348 -27.28 28.10 -3.93
N LEU A 349 -26.04 27.60 -3.90
CA LEU A 349 -25.56 26.73 -2.83
C LEU A 349 -25.50 27.47 -1.50
N LEU A 350 -25.10 28.74 -1.46
CA LEU A 350 -25.08 29.55 -0.23
C LEU A 350 -26.49 29.76 0.38
N ASN A 351 -27.46 30.11 -0.48
CA ASN A 351 -28.77 30.59 -0.02
C ASN A 351 -29.84 29.50 -0.01
N GLY A 352 -29.56 28.31 -0.57
CA GLY A 352 -30.50 27.18 -0.60
C GLY A 352 -31.78 27.41 -1.40
N ARG A 353 -31.85 28.49 -2.19
CA ARG A 353 -33.02 28.91 -2.96
C ARG A 353 -32.74 28.89 -4.45
N ASN A 354 -33.76 28.49 -5.22
CA ASN A 354 -33.76 28.57 -6.68
C ASN A 354 -34.17 29.99 -7.10
N TRP A 355 -33.23 30.83 -7.53
CA TRP A 355 -33.55 32.20 -7.95
C TRP A 355 -34.07 32.20 -9.40
N ALA A 356 -35.39 32.32 -9.55
CA ALA A 356 -36.05 32.39 -10.86
C ALA A 356 -36.27 33.84 -11.36
N GLY A 357 -35.57 34.83 -10.80
CA GLY A 357 -35.61 36.24 -11.24
C GLY A 357 -34.49 36.60 -12.24
N PRO A 358 -34.55 37.77 -12.91
CA PRO A 358 -33.56 38.19 -13.90
C PRO A 358 -32.14 38.13 -13.29
N ASN A 359 -31.26 37.36 -13.93
CA ASN A 359 -29.99 36.85 -13.39
C ASN A 359 -28.92 37.91 -13.05
N GLU A 360 -29.25 39.21 -13.09
CA GLU A 360 -28.27 40.31 -13.06
C GLU A 360 -28.36 41.21 -11.81
N GLU A 361 -29.36 41.06 -10.94
CA GLU A 361 -29.57 41.99 -9.81
C GLU A 361 -29.04 41.54 -8.45
N VAL A 362 -29.01 40.23 -8.16
CA VAL A 362 -28.64 39.74 -6.82
C VAL A 362 -27.13 39.62 -6.62
N ILE A 363 -26.34 39.54 -7.69
CA ILE A 363 -24.87 39.48 -7.62
C ILE A 363 -24.25 40.88 -7.84
N ARG A 364 -25.05 41.93 -7.60
CA ARG A 364 -24.54 43.27 -7.26
C ARG A 364 -24.35 43.45 -5.75
N MET A 365 -24.60 42.40 -4.96
CA MET A 365 -24.53 42.43 -3.51
C MET A 365 -23.11 42.10 -3.03
N ASP A 366 -22.61 42.91 -2.10
CA ASP A 366 -21.38 42.69 -1.33
C ASP A 366 -21.36 41.27 -0.71
N PRO A 367 -20.22 40.55 -0.67
CA PRO A 367 -20.07 39.33 0.13
C PRO A 367 -20.74 39.37 1.50
N ALA A 368 -20.68 40.51 2.21
CA ALA A 368 -21.32 40.70 3.50
C ALA A 368 -22.86 40.59 3.46
N ALA A 369 -23.48 40.96 2.33
CA ALA A 369 -24.93 40.89 2.14
C ALA A 369 -25.40 39.49 1.69
N LEU A 370 -24.55 38.70 1.03
CA LEU A 370 -24.84 37.28 0.75
C LEU A 370 -24.86 36.44 2.03
N VAL A 371 -23.97 36.76 2.97
CA VAL A 371 -23.86 36.12 4.29
C VAL A 371 -25.08 36.39 5.18
N GLN A 372 -25.84 37.46 4.92
CA GLN A 372 -27.10 37.73 5.63
C GLN A 372 -28.27 36.88 5.11
N ILE A 373 -28.12 36.19 3.97
CA ILE A 373 -29.18 35.41 3.31
C ILE A 373 -28.80 33.91 3.25
N LEU A 374 -27.96 33.48 4.19
CA LEU A 374 -27.51 32.08 4.28
C LEU A 374 -28.69 31.15 4.55
N ASP A 375 -28.60 29.95 3.99
CA ASP A 375 -29.58 28.90 4.26
C ASP A 375 -29.39 28.34 5.66
N GLU A 376 -30.24 28.76 6.59
CA GLU A 376 -30.30 28.25 7.97
C GLU A 376 -30.46 26.72 8.03
N ARG A 377 -30.97 26.08 6.95
CA ARG A 377 -31.14 24.62 6.87
C ARG A 377 -29.83 23.86 6.61
N ALA A 378 -28.75 24.55 6.28
CA ALA A 378 -27.45 23.92 6.05
C ALA A 378 -26.73 23.52 7.36
N GLY A 379 -27.39 23.70 8.52
CA GLY A 379 -26.88 23.47 9.87
C GLY A 379 -26.28 24.74 10.49
N GLU A 380 -25.96 24.70 11.80
CA GLU A 380 -25.19 25.74 12.48
C GLU A 380 -23.78 25.82 11.86
N GLY A 381 -23.67 26.64 10.81
CA GLY A 381 -22.54 26.67 9.90
C GLY A 381 -21.65 27.87 10.14
N LYS A 382 -20.43 27.59 10.60
CA LYS A 382 -19.27 28.48 10.74
C LYS A 382 -19.25 29.57 9.65
N LEU A 383 -19.65 30.78 10.05
CA LEU A 383 -19.76 32.01 9.23
C LEU A 383 -18.58 32.18 8.26
N GLU A 384 -17.38 31.83 8.73
CA GLU A 384 -16.11 31.91 7.99
C GLU A 384 -16.11 31.12 6.66
N LEU A 385 -16.65 29.89 6.64
CA LEU A 385 -16.68 29.07 5.41
C LEU A 385 -17.66 29.63 4.38
N ALA A 386 -18.79 30.16 4.85
CA ALA A 386 -19.79 30.77 4.00
C ALA A 386 -19.31 32.10 3.42
N GLU A 387 -18.61 32.92 4.21
CA GLU A 387 -17.96 34.15 3.76
C GLU A 387 -16.92 33.88 2.66
N GLU A 388 -16.05 32.88 2.84
CA GLU A 388 -15.07 32.51 1.82
C GLU A 388 -15.73 31.99 0.53
N LEU A 389 -16.78 31.16 0.64
CA LEU A 389 -17.53 30.69 -0.52
C LEU A 389 -18.25 31.83 -1.25
N ALA A 390 -18.82 32.79 -0.51
CA ALA A 390 -19.43 34.00 -1.05
C ALA A 390 -18.41 34.86 -1.79
N GLY A 391 -17.21 35.02 -1.25
CA GLY A 391 -16.11 35.71 -1.93
C GLY A 391 -15.72 35.05 -3.26
N ILE A 392 -15.68 33.72 -3.31
CA ILE A 392 -15.44 32.98 -4.57
C ILE A 392 -16.60 33.19 -5.55
N ALA A 393 -17.84 33.11 -5.08
CA ALA A 393 -19.04 33.31 -5.90
C ALA A 393 -19.06 34.69 -6.57
N VAL A 394 -18.79 35.75 -5.79
CA VAL A 394 -18.71 37.13 -6.29
C VAL A 394 -17.54 37.30 -7.26
N GLY A 395 -16.36 36.75 -6.95
CA GLY A 395 -15.20 36.83 -7.84
C GLY A 395 -15.39 36.14 -9.20
N CYS A 396 -16.31 35.17 -9.29
CA CYS A 396 -16.69 34.52 -10.56
C CYS A 396 -17.65 35.37 -11.40
N VAL A 397 -18.34 36.36 -10.83
CA VAL A 397 -19.38 37.14 -11.49
C VAL A 397 -18.91 38.57 -11.75
N SER A 398 -18.51 38.86 -12.99
CA SER A 398 -18.19 40.24 -13.41
C SER A 398 -19.44 41.11 -13.50
N VAL A 399 -19.42 42.26 -12.85
CA VAL A 399 -20.33 43.37 -13.17
C VAL A 399 -19.81 44.05 -14.45
N LYS A 400 -20.68 44.25 -15.44
CA LYS A 400 -20.34 44.77 -16.79
C LYS A 400 -19.49 46.06 -16.74
N ARG A 401 -18.17 45.91 -16.84
CA ARG A 401 -17.11 46.82 -17.35
C ARG A 401 -15.71 46.47 -16.79
N GLU A 402 -15.61 45.52 -15.86
CA GLU A 402 -14.32 45.02 -15.34
C GLU A 402 -14.15 43.52 -15.65
N PRO A 403 -12.92 43.05 -15.95
CA PRO A 403 -12.62 41.62 -16.06
C PRO A 403 -13.01 40.91 -14.76
N SER A 404 -13.53 39.68 -14.83
CA SER A 404 -13.72 38.85 -13.63
C SER A 404 -12.40 38.76 -12.87
N THR A 405 -12.47 38.72 -11.54
CA THR A 405 -11.26 38.52 -10.71
C THR A 405 -10.56 37.22 -11.07
N TYR A 406 -11.32 36.22 -11.53
CA TYR A 406 -10.79 34.98 -12.08
C TYR A 406 -10.83 34.99 -13.61
N GLY A 407 -9.65 34.88 -14.23
CA GLY A 407 -9.50 34.75 -15.68
C GLY A 407 -9.72 33.32 -16.18
N THR A 408 -9.56 32.31 -15.31
CA THR A 408 -9.74 30.89 -15.67
C THR A 408 -10.39 30.08 -14.55
N MET A 409 -11.04 28.96 -14.93
CA MET A 409 -11.60 28.01 -13.97
C MET A 409 -10.52 27.37 -13.07
N ALA A 410 -9.25 27.34 -13.51
CA ALA A 410 -8.14 26.82 -12.71
C ALA A 410 -7.87 27.69 -11.45
N GLU A 411 -8.03 29.02 -11.57
CA GLU A 411 -7.88 29.94 -10.44
C GLU A 411 -9.02 29.78 -9.43
N VAL A 412 -10.25 29.64 -9.93
CA VAL A 412 -11.44 29.35 -9.11
C VAL A 412 -11.24 28.04 -8.36
N MET A 413 -10.81 26.98 -9.05
CA MET A 413 -10.58 25.66 -8.45
C MET A 413 -9.48 25.66 -7.41
N LYS A 414 -8.44 26.49 -7.56
CA LYS A 414 -7.41 26.65 -6.53
C LYS A 414 -8.01 27.18 -5.23
N LYS A 415 -8.82 28.24 -5.30
CA LYS A 415 -9.49 28.84 -4.14
C LYS A 415 -10.53 27.90 -3.53
N LEU A 416 -11.31 27.22 -4.36
CA LEU A 416 -12.32 26.27 -3.90
C LEU A 416 -11.68 25.03 -3.27
N GLY A 417 -10.51 24.61 -3.74
CA GLY A 417 -9.71 23.55 -3.12
C GLY A 417 -9.15 23.95 -1.75
N GLU A 418 -8.67 25.18 -1.60
CA GLU A 418 -8.25 25.74 -0.29
C GLU A 418 -9.41 25.73 0.72
N LEU A 419 -10.60 26.19 0.28
CA LEU A 419 -11.82 26.19 1.09
C LEU A 419 -12.26 24.78 1.47
N ARG A 420 -12.26 23.84 0.51
CA ARG A 420 -12.63 22.44 0.77
C ARG A 420 -11.72 21.80 1.81
N ARG A 421 -10.40 22.02 1.73
CA ARG A 421 -9.46 21.50 2.73
C ARG A 421 -9.73 22.09 4.12
N LYS A 422 -10.02 23.39 4.23
CA LYS A 422 -10.43 24.01 5.50
C LYS A 422 -11.69 23.37 6.06
N ALA A 423 -12.69 23.12 5.20
CA ALA A 423 -13.91 22.45 5.58
C ALA A 423 -13.62 21.02 6.09
N ASP A 424 -12.82 20.23 5.37
CA ASP A 424 -12.44 18.87 5.78
C ASP A 424 -11.70 18.87 7.14
N GLU A 425 -10.79 19.81 7.37
CA GLU A 425 -10.09 19.97 8.66
C GLU A 425 -11.03 20.38 9.81
N LEU A 426 -12.05 21.19 9.52
CA LEU A 426 -13.06 21.62 10.49
C LEU A 426 -14.04 20.49 10.82
N ALA A 427 -14.34 19.62 9.86
CA ALA A 427 -15.08 18.38 10.06
C ALA A 427 -14.26 17.34 10.86
N ALA A 428 -12.94 17.32 10.70
CA ALA A 428 -12.07 16.43 11.47
C ALA A 428 -11.86 16.90 12.92
N ARG A 429 -11.89 18.22 13.18
CA ARG A 429 -11.71 18.81 14.52
C ARG A 429 -13.00 18.86 15.35
N GLY A 430 -14.15 19.07 14.71
CA GLY A 430 -15.45 18.89 15.34
C GLY A 430 -15.83 17.42 15.23
N GLY A 431 -15.55 16.63 16.27
CA GLY A 431 -15.90 15.21 16.28
C GLY A 431 -17.35 15.02 15.85
N CYS A 432 -17.55 14.31 14.73
CA CYS A 432 -18.79 13.71 14.26
C CYS A 432 -20.07 14.14 15.00
N GLU A 433 -20.53 15.38 14.78
CA GLU A 433 -21.93 15.71 14.98
C GLU A 433 -22.68 15.30 13.71
N VAL A 434 -22.90 14.00 13.58
CA VAL A 434 -24.11 13.55 12.89
C VAL A 434 -25.23 13.99 13.81
N LEU A 435 -25.86 15.12 13.49
CA LEU A 435 -27.20 15.43 14.00
C LEU A 435 -28.13 14.34 13.47
N VAL A 436 -28.19 13.23 14.19
CA VAL A 436 -29.37 12.40 14.21
C VAL A 436 -30.40 13.25 14.94
N ASP A 437 -31.21 13.96 14.20
CA ASP A 437 -32.39 14.62 14.75
C ASP A 437 -33.36 13.50 15.16
N GLU A 438 -33.23 13.05 16.41
CA GLU A 438 -34.24 12.26 17.11
C GLU A 438 -35.46 13.15 17.34
N HIS A 439 -36.64 12.60 17.02
CA HIS A 439 -38.00 13.17 17.06
C HIS A 439 -38.38 13.87 15.74
N ILE A 440 -39.14 13.23 14.84
CA ILE A 440 -40.53 12.81 15.03
C ILE A 440 -40.78 11.44 14.40
N VAL A 441 -41.34 10.55 15.22
CA VAL A 441 -41.98 9.30 14.83
C VAL A 441 -43.17 9.62 13.94
N ASP A 442 -43.06 9.32 12.65
CA ASP A 442 -44.20 8.88 11.86
C ASP A 442 -43.77 7.62 11.11
N LYS A 443 -44.46 6.52 11.43
CA LYS A 443 -44.28 5.18 10.88
C LYS A 443 -44.40 5.21 9.35
N GLU A 444 -43.31 4.92 8.64
CA GLU A 444 -43.21 3.89 7.59
C GLU A 444 -41.81 3.89 6.92
N ASP A 445 -41.19 2.70 6.94
CA ASP A 445 -39.96 2.25 6.24
C ASP A 445 -38.56 2.70 6.72
N SER A 446 -38.10 2.12 7.83
CA SER A 446 -36.69 2.01 8.21
C SER A 446 -35.97 0.87 7.46
N SER A 447 -35.74 1.01 6.16
CA SER A 447 -35.13 -0.07 5.34
C SER A 447 -33.92 0.33 4.49
N GLU A 448 -33.32 1.51 4.66
CA GLU A 448 -32.20 1.89 3.79
C GLU A 448 -30.86 1.21 4.19
N VAL A 449 -30.18 0.72 3.15
CA VAL A 449 -28.90 0.03 3.21
C VAL A 449 -27.77 1.05 3.02
N PRO A 450 -26.73 1.06 3.88
CA PRO A 450 -25.57 1.91 3.68
C PRO A 450 -24.92 1.70 2.30
N SER A 451 -24.66 2.78 1.56
CA SER A 451 -24.28 2.69 0.15
C SER A 451 -22.92 2.05 -0.10
N PHE A 452 -22.01 2.07 0.87
CA PHE A 452 -20.72 1.36 0.80
C PHE A 452 -20.85 -0.16 0.93
N PHE A 453 -22.03 -0.67 1.32
CA PHE A 453 -22.36 -2.10 1.24
C PHE A 453 -22.85 -2.50 -0.15
N LEU A 454 -23.18 -1.55 -1.02
CA LEU A 454 -23.70 -1.82 -2.36
C LEU A 454 -22.57 -2.00 -3.38
N CYS A 455 -22.68 -3.03 -4.22
CA CYS A 455 -21.74 -3.24 -5.30
C CYS A 455 -21.91 -2.16 -6.39
N PRO A 456 -20.85 -1.48 -6.86
CA PRO A 456 -20.97 -0.46 -7.91
C PRO A 456 -21.51 -0.98 -9.25
N ILE A 457 -21.37 -2.28 -9.56
CA ILE A 457 -21.85 -2.90 -10.80
C ILE A 457 -23.33 -3.28 -10.68
N VAL A 458 -23.69 -4.07 -9.67
CA VAL A 458 -25.05 -4.65 -9.53
C VAL A 458 -25.98 -3.83 -8.65
N GLN A 459 -25.45 -2.88 -7.86
CA GLN A 459 -26.19 -1.99 -6.96
C GLN A 459 -27.03 -2.73 -5.90
N GLU A 460 -26.59 -3.93 -5.53
CA GLU A 460 -27.13 -4.77 -4.45
C GLU A 460 -26.11 -4.92 -3.32
N VAL A 461 -26.55 -5.30 -2.12
CA VAL A 461 -25.66 -5.59 -0.98
C VAL A 461 -24.66 -6.68 -1.36
N MET A 462 -23.37 -6.37 -1.23
CA MET A 462 -22.29 -7.31 -1.51
C MET A 462 -22.33 -8.47 -0.52
N ARG A 463 -22.38 -9.69 -1.04
CA ARG A 463 -22.24 -10.92 -0.26
C ARG A 463 -20.79 -11.37 -0.22
N ASP A 464 -20.08 -11.19 -1.33
CA ASP A 464 -18.68 -11.60 -1.46
C ASP A 464 -17.78 -10.45 -1.97
N PRO A 465 -17.59 -9.38 -1.16
CA PRO A 465 -16.90 -8.18 -1.60
C PRO A 465 -15.42 -8.44 -1.91
N HIS A 466 -14.99 -8.02 -3.11
CA HIS A 466 -13.62 -8.13 -3.62
C HIS A 466 -13.10 -6.81 -4.20
N VAL A 467 -11.86 -6.47 -3.87
CA VAL A 467 -11.18 -5.26 -4.33
C VAL A 467 -10.47 -5.53 -5.65
N ALA A 468 -10.71 -4.69 -6.66
CA ALA A 468 -9.98 -4.69 -7.92
C ALA A 468 -8.79 -3.71 -7.90
N ALA A 469 -7.97 -3.70 -8.97
CA ALA A 469 -6.74 -2.90 -9.07
C ALA A 469 -6.96 -1.36 -9.02
N ASP A 470 -8.20 -0.91 -9.09
CA ASP A 470 -8.62 0.48 -8.96
C ASP A 470 -8.94 0.87 -7.51
N GLY A 471 -8.92 -0.08 -6.57
CA GLY A 471 -9.18 0.15 -5.14
C GLY A 471 -10.66 0.09 -4.74
N PHE A 472 -11.59 -0.15 -5.68
CA PHE A 472 -13.01 -0.28 -5.37
C PHE A 472 -13.38 -1.73 -5.04
N SER A 473 -14.36 -1.89 -4.14
CA SER A 473 -14.94 -3.20 -3.81
C SER A 473 -16.15 -3.49 -4.70
N TYR A 474 -16.24 -4.73 -5.18
CA TYR A 474 -17.31 -5.22 -6.03
C TYR A 474 -17.77 -6.60 -5.55
N GLU A 475 -19.00 -7.00 -5.90
CA GLU A 475 -19.43 -8.38 -5.78
C GLU A 475 -18.59 -9.28 -6.69
N LEU A 476 -18.07 -10.39 -6.17
CA LEU A 476 -17.10 -11.25 -6.86
C LEU A 476 -17.60 -11.69 -8.23
N GLU A 477 -18.83 -12.18 -8.30
CA GLU A 477 -19.43 -12.68 -9.53
C GLU A 477 -19.57 -11.57 -10.58
N ALA A 478 -19.98 -10.37 -10.16
CA ALA A 478 -20.19 -9.22 -11.02
C ALA A 478 -18.89 -8.70 -11.63
N ILE A 479 -17.84 -8.54 -10.82
CA ILE A 479 -16.53 -8.11 -11.32
C ILE A 479 -15.83 -9.23 -12.10
N GLY A 480 -16.06 -10.49 -11.74
CA GLY A 480 -15.57 -11.66 -12.47
C GLY A 480 -16.13 -11.72 -13.89
N GLU A 481 -17.45 -11.54 -14.05
CA GLU A 481 -18.10 -11.46 -15.36
C GLU A 481 -17.60 -10.26 -16.17
N TRP A 482 -17.47 -9.10 -15.52
CA TRP A 482 -16.91 -7.90 -16.14
C TRP A 482 -15.51 -8.15 -16.73
N LEU A 483 -14.63 -8.85 -16.01
CA LEU A 483 -13.28 -9.15 -16.47
C LEU A 483 -13.21 -10.28 -17.50
N ARG A 484 -14.14 -11.24 -17.46
CA ARG A 484 -14.27 -12.36 -18.41
C ARG A 484 -14.80 -11.92 -19.77
N THR A 485 -15.66 -10.92 -19.84
CA THR A 485 -16.18 -10.32 -21.09
C THR A 485 -15.13 -9.51 -21.88
N GLY A 486 -13.84 -9.71 -21.61
CA GLY A 486 -12.73 -9.07 -22.32
C GLY A 486 -12.42 -7.64 -21.84
N ARG A 487 -13.16 -7.11 -20.86
CA ARG A 487 -12.93 -5.76 -20.33
C ARG A 487 -11.70 -5.78 -19.42
N ASN A 488 -10.84 -4.78 -19.56
CA ASN A 488 -9.63 -4.60 -18.73
C ASN A 488 -9.59 -3.22 -18.06
N ARG A 489 -10.79 -2.66 -17.83
CA ARG A 489 -11.00 -1.31 -17.30
C ARG A 489 -11.83 -1.39 -16.04
N SER A 490 -11.60 -0.45 -15.14
CA SER A 490 -12.38 -0.24 -13.92
C SER A 490 -13.84 0.00 -14.30
N PRO A 491 -14.80 -0.74 -13.72
CA PRO A 491 -16.23 -0.46 -13.88
C PRO A 491 -16.63 0.96 -13.45
N VAL A 492 -15.95 1.52 -12.45
CA VAL A 492 -16.27 2.84 -11.88
C VAL A 492 -15.58 3.97 -12.63
N THR A 493 -14.29 3.84 -12.95
CA THR A 493 -13.48 4.95 -13.50
C THR A 493 -13.19 4.81 -15.00
N ASN A 494 -13.45 3.64 -15.59
CA ASN A 494 -13.09 3.26 -16.97
C ASN A 494 -11.58 3.38 -17.29
N LEU A 495 -10.74 3.63 -16.27
CA LEU A 495 -9.29 3.56 -16.36
C LEU A 495 -8.87 2.11 -16.51
N ARG A 496 -7.80 1.87 -17.25
CA ARG A 496 -7.27 0.52 -17.42
C ARG A 496 -6.80 0.00 -16.06
N LEU A 497 -7.32 -1.15 -15.64
CA LEU A 497 -6.89 -1.79 -14.40
C LEU A 497 -5.42 -2.20 -14.56
N LYS A 498 -4.60 -1.89 -13.54
CA LYS A 498 -3.17 -2.25 -13.53
C LYS A 498 -2.97 -3.75 -13.63
N HIS A 499 -3.88 -4.52 -13.04
CA HIS A 499 -3.96 -5.98 -13.11
C HIS A 499 -5.42 -6.45 -13.02
N LYS A 500 -5.66 -7.73 -13.31
CA LYS A 500 -6.99 -8.36 -13.20
C LYS A 500 -7.18 -9.15 -11.90
N PHE A 501 -6.17 -9.21 -11.03
CA PHE A 501 -6.29 -9.87 -9.73
C PHE A 501 -7.33 -9.16 -8.86
N LEU A 502 -8.16 -9.96 -8.19
CA LEU A 502 -9.18 -9.54 -7.24
C LEU A 502 -8.77 -10.01 -5.85
N THR A 503 -8.82 -9.12 -4.86
CA THR A 503 -8.45 -9.43 -3.48
C THR A 503 -9.71 -9.44 -2.61
N PRO A 504 -10.00 -10.52 -1.87
CA PRO A 504 -11.15 -10.55 -0.96
C PRO A 504 -11.09 -9.42 0.08
N ASN A 505 -12.22 -8.75 0.32
CA ASN A 505 -12.35 -7.70 1.34
C ASN A 505 -13.10 -8.25 2.58
N TYR A 506 -12.39 -9.00 3.41
CA TYR A 506 -12.97 -9.61 4.61
C TYR A 506 -13.50 -8.58 5.63
N ALA A 507 -12.89 -7.39 5.70
CA ALA A 507 -13.34 -6.34 6.60
C ALA A 507 -14.73 -5.81 6.20
N LEU A 508 -14.93 -5.51 4.92
CA LEU A 508 -16.23 -5.08 4.42
C LEU A 508 -17.30 -6.18 4.54
N ARG A 509 -16.91 -7.44 4.33
CA ARG A 509 -17.80 -8.59 4.52
C ARG A 509 -18.30 -8.67 5.97
N SER A 510 -17.39 -8.59 6.95
CA SER A 510 -17.74 -8.62 8.38
C SER A 510 -18.69 -7.48 8.75
N LEU A 511 -18.48 -6.27 8.22
CA LEU A 511 -19.37 -5.13 8.48
C LEU A 511 -20.78 -5.32 7.90
N ILE A 512 -20.88 -5.96 6.74
CA ILE A 512 -22.17 -6.27 6.10
C ILE A 512 -22.92 -7.36 6.90
N GLU A 513 -22.20 -8.38 7.37
CA GLU A 513 -22.74 -9.45 8.22
C GLU A 513 -23.25 -8.88 9.55
N ASP A 514 -22.44 -8.07 10.24
CA ASP A 514 -22.83 -7.42 11.50
C ASP A 514 -24.08 -6.56 11.34
N TRP A 515 -24.17 -5.81 10.23
CA TRP A 515 -25.34 -5.00 9.89
C TRP A 515 -26.59 -5.85 9.64
N HIS A 516 -26.45 -7.01 8.99
CA HIS A 516 -27.56 -7.94 8.76
C HIS A 516 -28.04 -8.57 10.08
N ASP A 517 -27.11 -8.90 10.97
CA ASP A 517 -27.39 -9.47 12.29
C ASP A 517 -28.05 -8.46 13.23
N GLN A 518 -27.66 -7.18 13.17
CA GLN A 518 -28.34 -6.11 13.90
C GLN A 518 -29.82 -5.99 13.49
N ARG A 519 -30.10 -6.07 12.18
CA ARG A 519 -31.49 -6.07 11.68
C ARG A 519 -32.29 -7.31 12.05
N LEU A 520 -31.65 -8.48 12.10
CA LEU A 520 -32.31 -9.72 12.55
C LEU A 520 -32.69 -9.62 14.04
N ARG A 521 -31.83 -9.01 14.87
CA ARG A 521 -32.10 -8.74 16.30
C ARG A 521 -33.24 -7.75 16.49
N ASP A 522 -33.24 -6.65 15.74
CA ASP A 522 -34.31 -5.63 15.78
C ASP A 522 -35.67 -6.18 15.28
N GLY A 523 -35.65 -7.12 14.33
CA GLY A 523 -36.84 -7.82 13.84
C GLY A 523 -37.44 -8.81 14.84
N THR A 524 -36.60 -9.47 15.66
CA THR A 524 -37.08 -10.40 16.70
C THR A 524 -37.72 -9.70 17.90
N GLU A 525 -37.23 -8.53 18.31
CA GLU A 525 -37.83 -7.77 19.43
C GLU A 525 -39.21 -7.17 19.08
N GLN A 526 -39.47 -6.89 17.79
CA GLN A 526 -40.78 -6.43 17.32
C GLN A 526 -41.84 -7.54 17.26
N ASN A 527 -41.44 -8.80 17.11
CA ASN A 527 -42.36 -9.94 17.13
C ASN A 527 -42.76 -10.35 18.56
N THR A 528 -41.87 -10.20 19.56
CA THR A 528 -42.22 -10.47 20.98
C THR A 528 -43.14 -9.43 21.59
N LYS A 529 -43.20 -8.19 21.05
CA LYS A 529 -44.11 -7.12 21.53
C LYS A 529 -45.51 -7.14 20.89
N LYS A 530 -45.78 -8.04 19.93
CA LYS A 530 -47.09 -8.18 19.27
C LYS A 530 -47.98 -9.30 19.83
N GLU A 531 -47.49 -10.12 20.77
CA GLU A 531 -48.27 -11.21 21.38
C GLU A 531 -48.86 -10.90 22.77
N GLU A 532 -48.60 -9.71 23.33
CA GLU A 532 -49.17 -9.28 24.62
C GLU A 532 -50.06 -8.04 24.50
N GLU A 533 -51.23 -8.15 23.86
CA GLU A 533 -52.38 -7.30 24.18
C GLU A 533 -53.68 -8.15 24.19
N PRO A 534 -54.48 -8.12 25.28
CA PRO A 534 -55.64 -8.98 25.42
C PRO A 534 -56.86 -8.42 24.69
N SER A 535 -57.58 -9.33 24.03
CA SER A 535 -58.85 -9.10 23.33
C SER A 535 -59.96 -8.64 24.29
N VAL A 536 -60.47 -7.41 24.12
CA VAL A 536 -61.79 -7.03 24.63
C VAL A 536 -62.82 -7.24 23.53
N LYS A 537 -63.63 -8.28 23.70
CA LYS A 537 -64.74 -8.65 22.81
C LYS A 537 -65.85 -7.62 22.88
N SER A 538 -66.35 -7.23 21.70
CA SER A 538 -67.64 -6.57 21.52
C SER A 538 -68.78 -7.60 21.65
N SER A 539 -69.85 -7.23 22.34
CA SER A 539 -71.13 -7.94 22.23
C SER A 539 -72.31 -7.03 22.54
N THR A 540 -73.18 -6.88 21.53
CA THR A 540 -74.65 -6.64 21.60
C THR A 540 -75.12 -5.29 22.16
N GLY A 541 -76.17 -4.62 21.68
CA GLY A 541 -77.27 -4.94 20.77
C GLY A 541 -78.27 -3.76 20.82
N VAL A 542 -79.10 -3.64 19.80
CA VAL A 542 -79.96 -2.48 19.51
C VAL A 542 -81.26 -2.44 20.36
N ALA A 543 -81.66 -1.21 20.74
CA ALA A 543 -82.99 -0.68 21.09
C ALA A 543 -83.78 -1.24 22.31
N TYR A 544 -84.27 -0.34 23.18
CA TYR A 544 -85.71 0.00 23.30
C TYR A 544 -85.94 1.17 24.27
N SER A 545 -87.06 1.82 24.02
CA SER A 545 -87.63 3.06 24.54
C SER A 545 -88.32 2.93 25.92
N PHE A 546 -88.72 4.09 26.46
CA PHE A 546 -89.84 4.35 27.42
C PHE A 546 -89.61 4.25 28.95
N PHE A 547 -89.55 5.45 29.55
CA PHE A 547 -90.33 5.99 30.67
C PHE A 547 -90.48 5.31 32.04
N HIS A 548 -90.42 6.21 33.04
CA HIS A 548 -91.07 6.22 34.36
C HIS A 548 -90.42 5.46 35.52
N GLY A 549 -89.88 6.26 36.47
CA GLY A 549 -90.64 6.50 37.69
C GLY A 549 -90.19 5.79 38.97
N ILE A 550 -89.37 6.52 39.76
CA ILE A 550 -89.65 6.91 41.16
C ILE A 550 -89.77 5.81 42.25
N ARG A 551 -88.92 5.99 43.30
CA ARG A 551 -89.05 5.54 44.73
C ARG A 551 -88.96 4.02 44.97
N LYS A 552 -88.41 3.49 46.08
CA LYS A 552 -88.11 4.00 47.43
C LYS A 552 -87.23 2.94 48.15
N HIS A 553 -86.37 3.40 49.07
CA HIS A 553 -85.85 2.73 50.28
C HIS A 553 -85.62 1.21 50.31
N PHE A 554 -84.36 0.80 50.45
CA PHE A 554 -83.77 0.46 51.77
C PHE A 554 -82.32 0.93 51.80
#